data_AF-A0A1L8E0F1-F1
#
_entry.id   AF-A0A1L8E0F1-F1
#
_cell.length_a   1.000
_cell.length_b   1.000
_cell.length_c   1.000
_cell.angle_alpha   90.00
_cell.angle_beta   90.00
_cell.angle_gamma   90.00
#
_symmetry.space_group_name_H-M   'P 1'
#
loop_
_entity.id
_entity.type
_entity.pdbx_description
1 polymer ?
#
loop_
_entity_poly.entity_id
_entity_poly.type
_entity_poly.pdbx_seq_one_letter_code
_entity_poly.pdbx_strand_id
1 'polypeptide(L)'
;KLLGYLHGCCWKQFLQNVKKKRAYRMVQEDRKPNAFERSNSFLYNLLDKPVTWFHDTIVKPNQKSYSWYHQKFRRVPTIDQCYTEDAVCQFEADGQFKRDRQVDSEILNILRQRFEDCVQYETPDHLTKCSSILETYNKAAEYWFIKYGDLGYYGQSKAAYMKQKHRMIWERRHGPVGSGMKTHESEEH
;
A
#
# COMPACT_ATOMS: atom_id res chain seq x y z
N LYS A 1 -35.63 42.14 12.73
CA LYS A 1 -35.17 42.62 11.40
C LYS A 1 -33.81 42.00 10.99
N LEU A 2 -33.66 40.67 10.97
CA LEU A 2 -32.38 40.03 10.61
C LEU A 2 -32.50 38.77 9.73
N LEU A 3 -33.70 38.39 9.28
CA LEU A 3 -33.93 37.19 8.45
C LEU A 3 -34.03 37.47 6.94
N GLY A 4 -33.88 38.73 6.49
CA GLY A 4 -34.09 39.10 5.08
C GLY A 4 -32.84 39.11 4.18
N TYR A 5 -31.63 39.11 4.75
CA TYR A 5 -30.41 39.42 3.98
C TYR A 5 -29.54 38.20 3.61
N LEU A 6 -29.81 37.01 4.16
CA LEU A 6 -28.99 35.82 3.91
C LEU A 6 -29.37 35.03 2.64
N HIS A 7 -30.60 35.17 2.12
CA HIS A 7 -31.03 34.44 0.91
C HIS A 7 -30.52 35.05 -0.41
N GLY A 8 -30.16 36.34 -0.43
CA GLY A 8 -29.80 37.05 -1.68
C GLY A 8 -28.37 36.81 -2.17
N CYS A 9 -27.40 36.65 -1.26
CA CYS A 9 -25.99 36.50 -1.63
C CYS A 9 -25.66 35.10 -2.17
N CYS A 10 -26.25 34.04 -1.60
CA CYS A 10 -25.97 32.66 -2.04
C CYS A 10 -26.46 32.42 -3.48
N TRP A 11 -27.60 32.99 -3.87
CA TRP A 11 -28.17 32.82 -5.20
C TRP A 11 -27.40 33.60 -6.28
N LYS A 12 -26.92 34.80 -5.95
CA LYS A 12 -26.02 35.56 -6.84
C LYS A 12 -24.68 34.85 -7.05
N GLN A 13 -24.12 34.26 -5.98
CA GLN A 13 -22.87 33.48 -6.06
C GLN A 13 -23.06 32.19 -6.89
N PHE A 14 -24.19 31.50 -6.74
CA PHE A 14 -24.53 30.30 -7.51
C PHE A 14 -24.73 30.62 -9.00
N LEU A 15 -25.46 31.69 -9.33
CA LEU A 15 -25.65 32.14 -10.71
C LEU A 15 -24.34 32.62 -11.35
N GLN A 16 -23.47 33.29 -10.59
CA GLN A 16 -22.12 33.63 -11.05
C GLN A 16 -21.28 32.38 -11.34
N ASN A 17 -21.33 31.35 -10.49
CA ASN A 17 -20.62 30.09 -10.70
C ASN A 17 -21.17 29.28 -11.89
N VAL A 18 -22.47 29.29 -12.14
CA VAL A 18 -23.10 28.65 -13.32
C VAL A 18 -22.73 29.39 -14.61
N LYS A 19 -22.75 30.73 -14.62
CA LYS A 19 -22.29 31.53 -15.76
C LYS A 19 -20.79 31.33 -16.03
N LYS A 20 -19.96 31.25 -15.00
CA LYS A 20 -18.52 30.96 -15.12
C LYS A 20 -18.28 29.56 -15.71
N LYS A 21 -18.97 28.52 -15.22
CA LYS A 21 -18.90 27.15 -15.79
C LYS A 21 -19.32 27.09 -17.26
N ARG A 22 -20.34 27.85 -17.67
CA ARG A 22 -20.79 27.92 -19.07
C ARG A 22 -19.79 28.66 -19.97
N ALA A 23 -19.17 29.73 -19.47
CA ALA A 23 -18.13 30.45 -20.18
C ALA A 23 -16.85 29.61 -20.38
N TYR A 24 -16.40 28.88 -19.35
CA TYR A 24 -15.25 27.96 -19.50
C TYR A 24 -15.52 26.82 -20.49
N ARG A 25 -16.78 26.36 -20.62
CA ARG A 25 -17.16 25.34 -21.60
C ARG A 25 -17.15 25.87 -23.05
N MET A 26 -17.55 27.12 -23.27
CA MET A 26 -17.57 27.72 -24.61
C MET A 26 -16.18 28.17 -25.10
N VAL A 27 -15.25 28.54 -24.21
CA VAL A 27 -13.88 28.96 -24.60
C VAL A 27 -13.02 27.79 -25.13
N GLN A 28 -13.39 26.54 -24.87
CA GLN A 28 -12.70 25.37 -25.44
C GLN A 28 -13.15 24.97 -26.86
N GLU A 29 -14.23 25.57 -27.39
CA GLU A 29 -14.90 25.06 -28.59
C GLU A 29 -14.35 25.63 -29.92
N ASP A 30 -13.46 26.64 -29.88
CA ASP A 30 -12.93 27.34 -31.07
C ASP A 30 -11.52 26.92 -31.53
N ARG A 31 -10.90 25.90 -30.91
CA ARG A 31 -9.63 25.31 -31.39
C ARG A 31 -9.95 24.24 -32.44
N LYS A 32 -9.52 24.43 -33.71
CA LYS A 32 -9.55 23.35 -34.72
C LYS A 32 -8.70 22.19 -34.21
N PRO A 33 -9.25 20.97 -34.05
CA PRO A 33 -8.50 19.89 -33.44
C PRO A 33 -7.35 19.44 -34.34
N ASN A 34 -6.20 19.16 -33.73
CA ASN A 34 -5.07 18.57 -34.44
C ASN A 34 -5.47 17.18 -35.00
N ALA A 35 -4.78 16.69 -36.04
CA ALA A 35 -5.05 15.37 -36.60
C ALA A 35 -5.04 14.25 -35.53
N PHE A 36 -4.14 14.37 -34.55
CA PHE A 36 -4.09 13.49 -33.38
C PHE A 36 -5.36 13.55 -32.51
N GLU A 37 -5.86 14.75 -32.21
CA GLU A 37 -7.09 14.94 -31.43
C GLU A 37 -8.32 14.40 -32.18
N ARG A 38 -8.33 14.51 -33.51
CA ARG A 38 -9.38 13.95 -34.37
C ARG A 38 -9.35 12.41 -34.38
N SER A 39 -8.17 11.80 -34.45
CA SER A 39 -8.03 10.34 -34.36
C SER A 39 -8.38 9.81 -32.96
N ASN A 40 -7.96 10.50 -31.91
CA ASN A 40 -8.27 10.11 -30.53
C ASN A 40 -9.77 10.22 -30.23
N SER A 41 -10.42 11.30 -30.67
CA SER A 41 -11.87 11.45 -30.52
C SER A 41 -12.64 10.39 -31.31
N PHE A 42 -12.15 9.97 -32.48
CA PHE A 42 -12.71 8.84 -33.22
C PHE A 42 -12.58 7.52 -32.44
N LEU A 43 -11.40 7.19 -31.92
CA LEU A 43 -11.17 5.97 -31.14
C LEU A 43 -12.01 5.94 -29.85
N TYR A 44 -12.08 7.07 -29.14
CA TYR A 44 -12.94 7.23 -27.97
C TYR A 44 -14.41 6.97 -28.31
N ASN A 45 -14.89 7.52 -29.43
CA ASN A 45 -16.27 7.33 -29.87
C ASN A 45 -16.57 5.90 -30.33
N LEU A 46 -15.58 5.21 -30.89
CA LEU A 46 -15.73 3.86 -31.43
C LEU A 46 -15.65 2.78 -30.35
N LEU A 47 -14.79 2.96 -29.33
CA LEU A 47 -14.49 1.93 -28.34
C LEU A 47 -15.02 2.27 -26.95
N ASP A 48 -14.65 3.43 -26.41
CA ASP A 48 -14.96 3.76 -25.01
C ASP A 48 -16.45 4.09 -24.81
N LYS A 49 -17.07 4.79 -25.76
CA LYS A 49 -18.52 5.08 -25.72
C LYS A 49 -19.41 3.84 -25.65
N PRO A 50 -19.26 2.80 -26.50
CA PRO A 50 -20.06 1.60 -26.35
C PRO A 50 -19.73 0.81 -25.07
N VAL A 51 -18.49 0.80 -24.61
CA VAL A 51 -18.09 0.13 -23.36
C VAL A 51 -18.72 0.81 -22.13
N THR A 52 -18.65 2.14 -22.06
CA THR A 52 -19.28 2.91 -20.98
C THR A 52 -20.80 2.79 -21.03
N TRP A 53 -21.41 2.80 -22.22
CA TRP A 53 -22.83 2.49 -22.38
C TRP A 53 -23.18 1.10 -21.84
N PHE A 54 -22.42 0.06 -22.19
CA PHE A 54 -22.67 -1.32 -21.71
C PHE A 54 -22.53 -1.41 -20.18
N HIS A 55 -21.46 -0.83 -19.62
CA HIS A 55 -21.25 -0.78 -18.18
C HIS A 55 -22.41 -0.09 -17.45
N ASP A 56 -22.90 1.03 -17.98
CA ASP A 56 -23.91 1.83 -17.30
C ASP A 56 -25.33 1.29 -17.48
N THR A 57 -25.63 0.71 -18.64
CA THR A 57 -26.98 0.20 -18.96
C THR A 57 -27.20 -1.24 -18.54
N ILE A 58 -26.16 -2.09 -18.55
CA ILE A 58 -26.31 -3.53 -18.31
C ILE A 58 -25.62 -3.94 -17.01
N VAL A 59 -24.37 -3.55 -16.78
CA VAL A 59 -23.59 -4.02 -15.61
C VAL A 59 -24.06 -3.35 -14.32
N LYS A 60 -24.07 -2.02 -14.25
CA LYS A 60 -24.48 -1.25 -13.06
C LYS A 60 -25.85 -1.66 -12.50
N PRO A 61 -26.95 -1.74 -13.29
CA PRO A 61 -28.25 -2.09 -12.73
C PRO A 61 -28.36 -3.57 -12.36
N ASN A 62 -27.58 -4.45 -13.00
CA ASN A 62 -27.53 -5.87 -12.64
C ASN A 62 -26.63 -6.16 -11.42
N GLN A 63 -25.79 -5.21 -11.03
CA GLN A 63 -24.87 -5.36 -9.89
C GLN A 63 -25.63 -5.25 -8.56
N LYS A 64 -25.79 -6.38 -7.87
CA LYS A 64 -26.33 -6.41 -6.51
C LYS A 64 -25.30 -5.80 -5.54
N SER A 65 -25.66 -4.74 -4.84
CA SER A 65 -24.83 -4.23 -3.74
C SER A 65 -25.01 -5.10 -2.50
N TYR A 66 -24.04 -5.95 -2.20
CA TYR A 66 -23.96 -6.67 -0.93
C TYR A 66 -22.82 -6.08 -0.09
N SER A 67 -23.08 -5.86 1.19
CA SER A 67 -22.07 -5.40 2.13
C SER A 67 -21.11 -6.55 2.44
N TRP A 68 -19.85 -6.42 2.07
CA TRP A 68 -18.77 -7.30 2.53
C TRP A 68 -17.93 -6.56 3.57
N TYR A 69 -17.49 -7.28 4.59
CA TYR A 69 -16.71 -6.72 5.69
C TYR A 69 -15.32 -7.35 5.73
N HIS A 70 -14.34 -6.54 6.12
CA HIS A 70 -13.00 -7.03 6.38
C HIS A 70 -13.00 -7.84 7.68
N GLN A 71 -12.52 -9.08 7.61
CA GLN A 71 -12.38 -9.94 8.78
C GLN A 71 -11.34 -9.35 9.74
N LYS A 72 -11.73 -9.19 11.00
CA LYS A 72 -10.84 -8.73 12.07
C LYS A 72 -10.48 -9.90 12.98
N PHE A 73 -9.22 -10.31 12.96
CA PHE A 73 -8.71 -11.31 13.89
C PHE A 73 -8.27 -10.64 15.20
N ARG A 74 -8.76 -11.14 16.34
CA ARG A 74 -8.20 -10.77 17.64
C ARG A 74 -6.78 -11.31 17.79
N ARG A 75 -5.96 -10.63 18.57
CA ARG A 75 -4.63 -11.10 18.93
C ARG A 75 -4.74 -12.27 19.91
N VAL A 76 -3.88 -13.26 19.72
CA VAL A 76 -3.69 -14.46 20.53
C VAL A 76 -2.36 -14.29 21.27
N PRO A 77 -2.14 -14.91 22.45
CA PRO A 77 -0.82 -14.98 23.06
C PRO A 77 0.23 -15.50 22.08
N THR A 78 1.44 -14.95 22.17
CA THR A 78 2.59 -15.37 21.36
C THR A 78 3.27 -16.60 21.96
N ILE A 79 4.14 -17.24 21.16
CA ILE A 79 4.77 -18.53 21.50
C ILE A 79 5.61 -18.51 22.78
N ASP A 80 6.11 -17.36 23.20
CA ASP A 80 6.88 -17.14 24.44
C ASP A 80 6.02 -17.22 25.70
N GLN A 81 4.71 -16.97 25.59
CA GLN A 81 3.77 -17.01 26.71
C GLN A 81 3.13 -18.38 26.89
N CYS A 82 3.15 -19.22 25.84
CA CYS A 82 2.60 -20.56 25.88
C CYS A 82 3.51 -21.53 26.65
N TYR A 83 2.90 -22.49 27.34
CA TYR A 83 3.62 -23.64 27.91
C TYR A 83 4.11 -24.60 26.82
N THR A 84 5.14 -25.37 27.12
CA THR A 84 5.76 -26.31 26.17
C THR A 84 4.87 -27.50 25.83
N GLU A 85 3.95 -27.87 26.73
CA GLU A 85 3.06 -29.02 26.58
C GLU A 85 1.66 -28.63 26.05
N ASP A 86 1.36 -27.33 25.99
CA ASP A 86 0.06 -26.85 25.49
C ASP A 86 0.08 -26.72 23.96
N ALA A 87 -0.36 -27.79 23.30
CA ALA A 87 -0.46 -27.84 21.84
C ALA A 87 -1.51 -26.87 21.28
N VAL A 88 -2.55 -26.51 22.05
CA VAL A 88 -3.63 -25.62 21.59
C VAL A 88 -3.12 -24.19 21.51
N CYS A 89 -2.44 -23.71 22.57
CA CYS A 89 -1.82 -22.38 22.58
C CYS A 89 -0.80 -22.24 21.45
N GLN A 90 0.05 -23.26 21.25
CA GLN A 90 1.06 -23.27 20.18
C GLN A 90 0.41 -23.23 18.78
N PHE A 91 -0.69 -23.97 18.57
CA PHE A 91 -1.42 -23.97 17.31
C PHE A 91 -2.05 -22.61 16.98
N GLU A 92 -2.68 -21.96 17.98
CA GLU A 92 -3.26 -20.63 17.77
C GLU A 92 -2.19 -19.57 17.49
N ALA A 93 -1.06 -19.61 18.22
CA ALA A 93 0.09 -18.74 18.03
C ALA A 93 0.72 -18.91 16.63
N ASP A 94 0.89 -20.16 16.17
CA ASP A 94 1.34 -20.47 14.82
C ASP A 94 0.38 -19.95 13.75
N GLY A 95 -0.93 -20.08 14.00
CA GLY A 95 -1.96 -19.53 13.13
C GLY A 95 -1.85 -18.01 12.99
N GLN A 96 -1.61 -17.30 14.09
CA GLN A 96 -1.37 -15.87 14.06
C GLN A 96 -0.07 -15.52 13.32
N PHE A 97 1.02 -16.22 13.62
CA PHE A 97 2.32 -15.98 12.98
C PHE A 97 2.26 -16.11 11.45
N LYS A 98 1.55 -17.13 10.94
CA LYS A 98 1.35 -17.33 9.50
C LYS A 98 0.54 -16.21 8.85
N ARG A 99 -0.52 -15.73 9.51
CA ARG A 99 -1.31 -14.59 9.03
C ARG A 99 -0.47 -13.31 8.99
N ASP A 100 0.27 -13.02 10.07
CA ASP A 100 1.14 -11.86 10.14
C ASP A 100 2.24 -11.93 9.07
N ARG A 101 2.78 -13.13 8.77
CA ARG A 101 3.73 -13.34 7.66
C ARG A 101 3.14 -12.99 6.29
N GLN A 102 1.89 -13.40 6.03
CA GLN A 102 1.21 -13.06 4.78
C GLN A 102 0.99 -11.55 4.66
N VAL A 103 0.57 -10.89 5.75
CA VAL A 103 0.41 -9.43 5.79
C VAL A 103 1.74 -8.73 5.51
N ASP A 104 2.83 -9.15 6.16
CA ASP A 104 4.17 -8.56 5.98
C ASP A 104 4.68 -8.78 4.54
N SER A 105 4.36 -9.91 3.90
CA SER A 105 4.68 -10.15 2.47
C SER A 105 3.88 -9.25 1.54
N GLU A 106 2.60 -8.98 1.82
CA GLU A 106 1.82 -8.04 1.01
C GLU A 106 2.27 -6.57 1.20
N ILE A 107 2.77 -6.22 2.38
CA ILE A 107 3.40 -4.90 2.60
C ILE A 107 4.59 -4.71 1.66
N LEU A 108 5.44 -5.73 1.49
CA LEU A 108 6.55 -5.68 0.53
C LEU A 108 6.06 -5.57 -0.91
N ASN A 109 5.01 -6.31 -1.28
CA ASN A 109 4.42 -6.22 -2.62
C ASN A 109 3.93 -4.80 -2.93
N ILE A 110 3.25 -4.15 -1.98
CA ILE A 110 2.77 -2.78 -2.14
C ILE A 110 3.94 -1.80 -2.30
N LEU A 111 5.00 -1.94 -1.51
CA LEU A 111 6.20 -1.08 -1.63
C LEU A 111 6.90 -1.27 -2.97
N ARG A 112 6.97 -2.51 -3.46
CA ARG A 112 7.52 -2.82 -4.79
C ARG A 112 6.69 -2.19 -5.91
N GLN A 113 5.36 -2.32 -5.86
CA GLN A 113 4.46 -1.69 -6.84
C GLN A 113 4.64 -0.17 -6.88
N ARG A 114 4.75 0.48 -5.71
CA ARG A 114 4.99 1.93 -5.63
C ARG A 114 6.31 2.34 -6.27
N PHE A 115 7.36 1.52 -6.12
CA PHE A 115 8.63 1.76 -6.76
C PHE A 115 8.52 1.61 -8.29
N GLU A 116 7.90 0.54 -8.77
CA GLU A 116 7.65 0.29 -10.20
C GLU A 116 6.83 1.43 -10.85
N ASP A 117 5.76 1.87 -10.18
CA ASP A 117 4.96 3.01 -10.60
C ASP A 117 5.80 4.30 -10.70
N CYS A 118 6.62 4.59 -9.68
CA CYS A 118 7.49 5.76 -9.68
C CYS A 118 8.45 5.76 -10.87
N VAL A 119 9.09 4.62 -11.14
CA VAL A 119 10.00 4.46 -12.28
C VAL A 119 9.27 4.72 -13.60
N GLN A 120 8.07 4.19 -13.75
CA GLN A 120 7.26 4.37 -14.95
C GLN A 120 6.86 5.83 -15.19
N TYR A 121 6.48 6.57 -14.13
CA TYR A 121 6.06 7.97 -14.25
C TYR A 121 7.23 8.95 -14.45
N GLU A 122 8.39 8.69 -13.85
CA GLU A 122 9.51 9.64 -13.79
C GLU A 122 10.62 9.37 -14.82
N THR A 123 10.47 8.37 -15.68
CA THR A 123 11.43 8.09 -16.78
C THR A 123 11.58 9.34 -17.67
N PRO A 124 12.81 9.85 -17.92
CA PRO A 124 14.12 9.21 -17.71
C PRO A 124 14.80 9.45 -16.34
N ASP A 125 14.40 10.45 -15.55
CA ASP A 125 15.10 10.89 -14.32
C ASP A 125 14.77 10.09 -13.05
N HIS A 126 14.25 8.87 -13.20
CA HIS A 126 13.79 8.00 -12.11
C HIS A 126 14.82 7.72 -11.00
N LEU A 127 16.12 7.71 -11.32
CA LEU A 127 17.19 7.37 -10.37
C LEU A 127 17.27 8.32 -9.17
N THR A 128 17.06 9.61 -9.39
CA THR A 128 17.15 10.61 -8.32
C THR A 128 15.83 10.75 -7.57
N LYS A 129 14.71 10.79 -8.30
CA LYS A 129 13.37 11.02 -7.76
C LYS A 129 12.82 9.83 -6.98
N CYS A 130 13.08 8.60 -7.43
CA CYS A 130 12.54 7.38 -6.80
C CYS A 130 13.46 6.77 -5.71
N SER A 131 14.59 7.42 -5.40
CA SER A 131 15.59 6.95 -4.44
C SER A 131 15.02 6.67 -3.05
N SER A 132 14.24 7.60 -2.51
CA SER A 132 13.61 7.45 -1.18
C SER A 132 12.67 6.25 -1.09
N ILE A 133 11.91 5.96 -2.15
CA ILE A 133 10.99 4.81 -2.19
C ILE A 133 11.81 3.52 -2.22
N LEU A 134 12.87 3.47 -3.02
CA LEU A 134 13.78 2.32 -3.07
C LEU A 134 14.42 2.03 -1.71
N GLU A 135 14.89 3.06 -1.00
CA GLU A 135 15.44 2.92 0.35
C GLU A 135 14.41 2.35 1.32
N THR A 136 13.15 2.83 1.29
CA THR A 136 12.10 2.29 2.14
C THR A 136 11.78 0.83 1.83
N TYR A 137 11.78 0.45 0.54
CA TYR A 137 11.59 -0.93 0.11
C TYR A 137 12.74 -1.83 0.61
N ASN A 138 13.99 -1.42 0.40
CA ASN A 138 15.17 -2.19 0.83
C ASN A 138 15.16 -2.41 2.34
N LYS A 139 14.91 -1.35 3.12
CA LYS A 139 14.80 -1.43 4.57
C LYS A 139 13.68 -2.37 5.03
N ALA A 140 12.52 -2.32 4.37
CA ALA A 140 11.41 -3.23 4.67
C ALA A 140 11.76 -4.68 4.31
N ALA A 141 12.42 -4.91 3.18
CA ALA A 141 12.86 -6.24 2.74
C ALA A 141 13.90 -6.83 3.71
N GLU A 142 14.83 -6.02 4.21
CA GLU A 142 15.78 -6.41 5.26
C GLU A 142 15.04 -6.84 6.54
N TYR A 143 14.08 -6.06 7.03
CA TYR A 143 13.31 -6.41 8.23
C TYR A 143 12.51 -7.69 8.05
N TRP A 144 11.91 -7.88 6.88
CA TRP A 144 11.19 -9.11 6.55
C TRP A 144 12.13 -10.32 6.56
N PHE A 145 13.32 -10.20 5.95
CA PHE A 145 14.31 -11.27 5.91
C PHE A 145 14.89 -11.59 7.30
N ILE A 146 15.12 -10.57 8.14
CA ILE A 146 15.56 -10.77 9.53
C ILE A 146 14.53 -11.63 10.30
N LYS A 147 13.23 -11.37 10.13
CA LYS A 147 12.16 -12.10 10.83
C LYS A 147 11.87 -13.48 10.23
N TYR A 148 11.78 -13.59 8.91
CA TYR A 148 11.25 -14.78 8.21
C TYR A 148 12.27 -15.54 7.36
N GLY A 149 13.44 -14.96 7.08
CA GLY A 149 14.50 -15.59 6.29
C GLY A 149 15.08 -16.83 6.98
N ASP A 150 15.52 -17.81 6.21
CA ASP A 150 16.19 -19.05 6.68
C ASP A 150 15.41 -19.91 7.68
N LEU A 151 14.11 -19.69 7.86
CA LEU A 151 13.25 -20.53 8.72
C LEU A 151 12.88 -21.88 8.07
N GLY A 152 13.26 -22.09 6.80
CA GLY A 152 12.90 -23.26 6.00
C GLY A 152 11.41 -23.28 5.58
N TYR A 153 11.00 -24.38 4.94
CA TYR A 153 9.62 -24.56 4.47
C TYR A 153 8.61 -24.65 5.62
N TYR A 154 8.96 -25.36 6.69
CA TYR A 154 8.13 -25.54 7.89
C TYR A 154 8.32 -24.43 8.94
N GLY A 155 8.55 -23.18 8.50
CA GLY A 155 8.77 -22.04 9.40
C GLY A 155 7.58 -21.77 10.33
N GLN A 156 7.66 -22.26 11.57
CA GLN A 156 6.71 -22.04 12.66
C GLN A 156 7.12 -20.87 13.56
N SER A 157 6.20 -20.41 14.42
CA SER A 157 6.47 -19.34 15.38
C SER A 157 7.65 -19.67 16.31
N LYS A 158 7.78 -20.94 16.73
CA LYS A 158 8.87 -21.43 17.57
C LYS A 158 10.25 -21.26 16.92
N ALA A 159 10.36 -21.53 15.62
CA ALA A 159 11.62 -21.36 14.88
C ALA A 159 12.00 -19.87 14.79
N ALA A 160 11.03 -19.00 14.51
CA ALA A 160 11.22 -17.55 14.51
C ALA A 160 11.70 -17.04 15.88
N TYR A 161 11.10 -17.55 16.95
CA TYR A 161 11.48 -17.19 18.31
C TYR A 161 12.91 -17.64 18.66
N MET A 162 13.32 -18.85 18.25
CA MET A 162 14.69 -19.31 18.46
C MET A 162 15.71 -18.50 17.64
N LYS A 163 15.35 -18.09 16.42
CA LYS A 163 16.17 -17.16 15.61
C LYS A 163 16.33 -15.80 16.32
N GLN A 164 15.24 -15.25 16.84
CA GLN A 164 15.27 -14.00 17.60
C GLN A 164 16.16 -14.13 18.84
N LYS A 165 16.02 -15.23 19.59
CA LYS A 165 16.84 -15.51 20.77
C LYS A 165 18.33 -15.60 20.41
N HIS A 166 18.67 -16.27 19.31
CA HIS A 166 20.05 -16.34 18.82
C HIS A 166 20.62 -14.95 18.53
N ARG A 167 19.85 -14.09 17.84
CA ARG A 167 20.23 -12.70 17.57
C ARG A 167 20.47 -11.90 18.85
N MET A 168 19.58 -11.97 19.84
CA MET A 168 19.73 -11.24 21.10
C MET A 168 20.94 -11.73 21.91
N ILE A 169 21.23 -13.03 21.90
CA ILE A 169 22.41 -13.58 22.57
C ILE A 169 23.69 -13.09 21.88
N TRP A 170 23.70 -13.04 20.54
CA TRP A 170 24.82 -12.50 19.77
C TRP A 170 25.02 -11.02 20.07
N GLU A 171 23.95 -10.22 20.08
CA GLU A 171 24.01 -8.78 20.35
C GLU A 171 24.59 -8.47 21.73
N ARG A 172 24.21 -9.27 22.73
CA ARG A 172 24.77 -9.17 24.08
C ARG A 172 26.27 -9.42 24.13
N ARG A 173 26.83 -10.26 23.25
CA ARG A 173 28.26 -10.61 23.24
C ARG A 173 29.09 -9.63 22.41
N HIS A 174 28.59 -9.24 21.24
CA HIS A 174 29.40 -8.56 20.23
C HIS A 174 28.95 -7.14 19.90
N GLY A 175 27.80 -6.68 20.41
CA GLY A 175 27.24 -5.37 20.10
C GLY A 175 26.18 -5.43 18.99
N PRO A 176 25.87 -4.33 18.29
CA PRO A 176 24.85 -4.33 17.25
C PRO A 176 25.23 -5.25 16.08
N VAL A 177 24.24 -5.97 15.52
CA VAL A 177 24.46 -6.88 14.38
C VAL A 177 25.14 -6.13 13.22
N GLY A 178 26.31 -6.63 12.79
CA GLY A 178 27.13 -6.02 11.75
C GLY A 178 28.48 -5.47 12.22
N SER A 179 28.72 -5.35 13.54
CA SER A 179 30.00 -4.86 14.10
C SER A 179 31.16 -5.86 14.07
N GLY A 180 30.93 -7.10 13.59
CA GLY A 180 31.91 -8.19 13.66
C GLY A 180 32.04 -8.80 15.07
N MET A 181 32.74 -9.94 15.17
CA MET A 181 33.05 -10.55 16.47
C MET A 181 34.16 -9.75 17.14
N LYS A 182 34.00 -9.46 18.43
CA LYS A 182 35.08 -8.92 19.27
C LYS A 182 36.24 -9.92 19.28
N THR A 183 37.43 -9.47 18.88
CA THR A 183 38.67 -10.21 19.06
C THR A 183 39.21 -9.95 20.47
N HIS A 184 39.97 -10.89 21.04
CA HIS A 184 40.54 -10.77 22.40
C HIS A 184 41.34 -9.46 22.61
N GLU A 185 41.94 -8.91 21.56
CA GLU A 185 42.68 -7.63 21.59
C GLU A 185 41.79 -6.40 21.87
N SER A 186 40.48 -6.49 21.60
CA SER A 186 39.52 -5.39 21.82
C SER A 186 38.90 -5.36 23.23
N GLU A 187 39.26 -6.32 24.10
CA GLU A 187 38.75 -6.45 25.47
C GLU A 187 39.77 -6.00 26.54
N GLU A 188 41.04 -5.76 26.18
CA GLU A 188 42.12 -5.31 27.10
C GLU A 188 42.22 -3.79 27.25
N HIS A 189 41.31 -3.02 26.64
CA HIS A 189 41.18 -1.57 26.79
C HIS A 189 39.83 -1.18 27.39
#